data_AF-A0A1I4EUW2-F1
#
_entry.id   AF-A0A1I4EUW2-F1
#
_cell.length_a   1.000
_cell.length_b   1.000
_cell.length_c   1.000
_cell.angle_alpha   90.00
_cell.angle_beta   90.00
_cell.angle_gamma   90.00
#
_symmetry.space_group_name_H-M   'P 1'
#
loop_
_entity.id
_entity.type
_entity.pdbx_description
1 polymer ?
#
loop_
_entity_poly.entity_id
_entity_poly.type
_entity_poly.pdbx_seq_one_letter_code
_entity_poly.pdbx_strand_id
1 'polypeptide(L)'
;MVFASTVGTRLDAANVRRGFRQAVRNTGLDAGKWAPRELRHSFVSLLSDNGVPLEEISRLVGHSSTAVTELVYRKQIRPVIQGGAAIMDRIFKS
;
A
#
# COMPACT_ATOMS: atom_id res chain seq x y z
N MET A 1 15.89 -1.72 -13.39
CA MET A 1 14.43 -1.92 -13.31
C MET A 1 14.15 -2.64 -11.99
N VAL A 2 13.20 -2.18 -11.17
CA VAL A 2 13.00 -2.72 -9.81
C VAL A 2 12.08 -3.96 -9.80
N PHE A 3 11.06 -4.01 -10.68
CA PHE A 3 10.17 -5.17 -10.83
C PHE A 3 10.34 -5.82 -12.20
N ALA A 4 11.11 -6.90 -12.23
CA ALA A 4 11.39 -7.69 -13.43
C ALA A 4 10.68 -9.04 -13.41
N SER A 5 10.29 -9.50 -14.60
CA SER A 5 9.96 -10.90 -14.81
C SER A 5 11.22 -11.76 -14.69
N THR A 6 11.05 -13.07 -14.59
CA THR A 6 12.15 -14.04 -14.55
C THR A 6 13.02 -14.03 -15.81
N VAL A 7 12.52 -13.47 -16.92
CA VAL A 7 13.23 -13.32 -18.19
C VAL A 7 13.74 -11.90 -18.42
N GLY A 8 13.76 -11.05 -17.39
CA GLY A 8 14.35 -9.71 -17.44
C GLY A 8 13.49 -8.62 -18.07
N THR A 9 12.24 -8.91 -18.42
CA THR A 9 11.29 -7.94 -18.97
C THR A 9 10.48 -7.23 -17.88
N ARG A 10 9.80 -6.12 -18.22
CA ARG A 10 8.88 -5.45 -17.29
C ARG A 10 7.83 -6.46 -16.79
N LEU A 11 7.68 -6.53 -15.47
CA LEU A 11 6.67 -7.40 -14.86
C LEU A 11 5.27 -6.87 -15.20
N ASP A 12 4.43 -7.71 -15.82
CA ASP A 12 3.06 -7.32 -16.17
C ASP A 12 2.05 -7.63 -15.05
N ALA A 13 0.88 -6.99 -15.13
CA ALA A 13 -0.17 -7.12 -14.12
C ALA A 13 -0.76 -8.55 -14.03
N ALA A 14 -0.75 -9.33 -15.11
CA ALA A 14 -1.19 -10.73 -15.07
C ALA A 14 -0.17 -11.61 -14.33
N ASN A 15 1.13 -11.38 -14.51
CA ASN A 15 2.18 -12.05 -13.72
C ASN A 15 2.04 -11.73 -12.23
N VAL A 16 1.85 -10.45 -11.87
CA VAL A 16 1.63 -10.05 -10.46
C VAL A 16 0.43 -10.76 -9.87
N ARG A 17 -0.72 -10.77 -10.57
CA ARG A 17 -1.92 -11.48 -10.10
C ARG A 17 -1.69 -12.98 -9.94
N ARG A 18 -0.93 -13.61 -10.85
CA ARG A 18 -0.60 -15.04 -10.76
C ARG A 18 0.28 -15.33 -9.54
N GLY A 19 1.31 -14.52 -9.31
CA GLY A 19 2.19 -14.64 -8.14
C GLY A 19 1.41 -14.42 -6.84
N PHE A 20 0.56 -13.40 -6.79
CA PHE A 20 -0.30 -13.13 -5.64
C PHE A 20 -1.23 -14.30 -5.31
N ARG A 21 -1.91 -14.87 -6.31
CA ARG A 21 -2.73 -16.08 -6.11
C ARG A 21 -1.92 -17.24 -5.54
N GLN A 22 -0.68 -17.42 -5.99
CA GLN A 22 0.21 -18.43 -5.43
C GLN A 22 0.56 -18.16 -3.97
N ALA A 23 0.78 -16.91 -3.59
CA ALA A 23 1.11 -16.54 -2.21
C ALA A 23 -0.05 -16.80 -1.23
N VAL A 24 -1.30 -16.54 -1.64
CA VAL A 24 -2.48 -16.67 -0.77
C VAL A 24 -3.15 -18.05 -0.81
N ARG A 25 -2.64 -18.99 -1.60
CA ARG A 25 -3.25 -20.32 -1.80
C ARG A 25 -3.55 -21.07 -0.51
N ASN A 26 -2.70 -20.90 0.51
CA ASN A 26 -2.75 -21.66 1.77
C ASN A 26 -3.18 -20.81 2.97
N THR A 27 -3.72 -19.60 2.74
CA THR A 27 -4.05 -18.65 3.82
C THR A 27 -5.53 -18.67 4.22
N GLY A 28 -6.31 -19.62 3.70
CA GLY A 28 -7.78 -19.65 3.87
C GLY A 28 -8.53 -18.60 3.05
N LEU A 29 -7.82 -17.77 2.29
CA LEU A 29 -8.40 -16.75 1.42
C LEU A 29 -8.81 -17.34 0.07
N ASP A 30 -9.93 -16.87 -0.48
CA ASP A 30 -10.35 -17.23 -1.83
C ASP A 30 -9.43 -16.55 -2.86
N ALA A 31 -8.46 -17.29 -3.38
CA ALA A 31 -7.50 -16.82 -4.37
C ALA A 31 -8.16 -16.38 -5.70
N GLY A 32 -9.40 -16.77 -5.98
CA GLY A 32 -10.16 -16.30 -7.14
C GLY A 32 -10.73 -14.89 -6.94
N LYS A 33 -11.05 -14.53 -5.70
CA LYS A 33 -11.64 -13.23 -5.33
C LYS A 33 -10.61 -12.21 -4.85
N TRP A 34 -9.55 -12.66 -4.19
CA TRP A 34 -8.52 -11.78 -3.67
C TRP A 34 -7.57 -11.30 -4.76
N ALA A 35 -7.28 -10.00 -4.75
CA ALA A 35 -6.34 -9.35 -5.66
C ALA A 35 -5.38 -8.44 -4.87
N PRO A 36 -4.22 -8.05 -5.45
CA PRO A 36 -3.30 -7.11 -4.79
C PRO A 36 -3.94 -5.81 -4.32
N ARG A 37 -5.05 -5.37 -4.95
CA ARG A 37 -5.85 -4.21 -4.50
C ARG A 37 -6.35 -4.37 -3.06
N GLU A 38 -6.67 -5.58 -2.61
CA GLU A 38 -7.13 -5.80 -1.24
C GLU A 38 -6.03 -5.48 -0.22
N LEU A 39 -4.75 -5.68 -0.56
CA LEU A 39 -3.64 -5.26 0.30
C LEU A 39 -3.59 -3.73 0.48
N ARG A 40 -3.95 -2.97 -0.56
CA ARG A 40 -4.06 -1.49 -0.47
C ARG A 40 -5.18 -1.09 0.48
N HIS A 41 -6.31 -1.79 0.43
CA HIS A 41 -7.42 -1.55 1.36
C HIS A 41 -7.03 -1.94 2.79
N SER A 42 -6.41 -3.09 2.99
CA SER A 42 -5.88 -3.50 4.30
C SER A 42 -4.90 -2.47 4.86
N PHE A 43 -3.99 -1.94 4.04
CA PHE A 43 -3.07 -0.87 4.44
C PHE A 43 -3.81 0.38 4.94
N VAL A 44 -4.81 0.85 4.20
CA VAL A 44 -5.64 2.00 4.59
C VAL A 44 -6.38 1.72 5.91
N SER A 45 -7.01 0.55 6.03
CA SER A 45 -7.74 0.16 7.23
C SER A 45 -6.83 0.08 8.46
N LEU A 46 -5.66 -0.54 8.34
CA LEU A 46 -4.71 -0.70 9.44
C LEU A 46 -4.16 0.65 9.93
N LEU A 47 -3.82 1.56 9.02
CA LEU A 47 -3.35 2.89 9.41
C LEU A 47 -4.47 3.73 10.04
N SER A 48 -5.69 3.65 9.50
CA SER A 48 -6.85 4.33 10.07
C SER A 48 -7.17 3.83 11.48
N ASP A 49 -7.14 2.51 11.69
CA ASP A 49 -7.38 1.87 12.99
C ASP A 49 -6.29 2.25 14.03
N ASN A 50 -5.08 2.55 13.55
CA ASN A 50 -3.96 3.02 14.39
C ASN A 50 -3.86 4.56 14.49
N GLY A 51 -4.94 5.28 14.13
CA GLY A 51 -5.05 6.73 14.38
C GLY A 51 -4.27 7.62 13.42
N VAL A 52 -3.85 7.12 12.26
CA VAL A 52 -3.19 7.95 11.24
C VAL A 52 -4.22 8.86 10.55
N PRO A 53 -3.96 10.17 10.43
CA PRO A 53 -4.88 11.09 9.75
C PRO A 53 -5.14 10.70 8.29
N LEU A 54 -6.40 10.86 7.84
CA LEU A 54 -6.80 10.47 6.48
C LEU A 54 -6.03 11.22 5.39
N GLU A 55 -5.65 12.49 5.61
CA GLU A 55 -4.82 13.22 4.64
C GLU A 55 -3.42 12.62 4.51
N GLU A 56 -2.88 12.08 5.61
CA GLU A 56 -1.59 11.39 5.61
C GLU A 56 -1.68 10.03 4.90
N ILE A 57 -2.72 9.25 5.19
CA ILE A 57 -3.01 7.98 4.49
C ILE A 57 -3.18 8.24 2.98
N SER A 58 -3.94 9.27 2.60
CA SER A 58 -4.19 9.64 1.20
C SER A 58 -2.89 9.95 0.44
N ARG A 59 -1.97 10.68 1.09
CA ARG A 59 -0.62 10.94 0.58
C ARG A 59 0.20 9.66 0.43
N LEU A 60 0.15 8.75 1.42
CA LEU A 60 0.87 7.47 1.38
C LEU A 60 0.43 6.58 0.22
N VAL A 61 -0.87 6.53 -0.06
CA VAL A 61 -1.41 5.69 -1.15
C VAL A 61 -1.34 6.38 -2.53
N GLY A 62 -0.85 7.61 -2.60
CA GLY A 62 -0.64 8.35 -3.85
C GLY A 62 -1.92 8.82 -4.51
N HIS A 63 -2.97 9.15 -3.75
CA HIS A 63 -4.11 9.85 -4.33
C HIS A 63 -3.70 11.29 -4.67
N SER A 64 -3.89 11.66 -5.94
CA SER A 64 -3.64 13.01 -6.45
C SER A 64 -4.68 14.05 -5.99
N SER A 65 -5.67 13.63 -5.21
CA SER A 65 -6.76 14.48 -4.70
C SER A 65 -7.14 14.07 -3.27
N THR A 66 -6.96 15.00 -2.35
CA THR A 66 -7.96 15.36 -1.33
C THR A 66 -8.30 16.80 -1.67
N ALA A 67 -9.56 17.19 -1.93
CA ALA A 67 -9.86 18.58 -2.30
C ALA A 67 -9.11 19.57 -1.38
N VAL A 68 -8.36 20.45 -2.04
CA VAL A 68 -7.14 21.14 -1.62
C VAL A 68 -7.37 22.21 -0.54
N THR A 69 -6.55 22.19 0.51
CA THR A 69 -5.95 23.42 1.07
C THR A 69 -4.42 23.21 1.10
N GLU A 70 -3.83 23.18 -0.09
CA GLU A 70 -2.44 22.83 -0.39
C GLU A 70 -1.46 23.96 -0.04
N LEU A 71 -1.95 25.17 0.26
CA LEU A 71 -1.09 26.32 0.56
C LEU A 71 -0.59 26.39 2.02
N VAL A 72 -1.31 25.82 2.98
CA VAL A 72 -0.98 25.96 4.41
C VAL A 72 0.04 24.92 4.88
N TYR A 73 0.06 23.72 4.29
CA TYR A 73 0.79 22.56 4.84
C TYR A 73 2.12 22.20 4.17
N ARG A 74 2.54 22.87 3.09
CA ARG A 74 3.82 22.58 2.40
C ARG A 74 5.05 22.68 3.32
N LYS A 75 4.95 23.39 4.46
CA LYS A 75 6.01 23.51 5.46
C LYS A 75 6.16 22.27 6.37
N GLN A 76 5.18 21.38 6.45
CA GLN A 76 5.15 20.28 7.43
C GLN A 76 5.36 18.89 6.83
N ILE A 77 5.41 18.76 5.50
CA ILE A 77 5.48 17.46 4.82
C ILE A 77 6.93 17.09 4.50
N ARG A 78 7.68 16.67 5.53
CA ARG A 78 8.68 15.57 5.51
C ARG A 78 8.76 15.04 6.96
N PRO A 79 8.58 13.74 7.27
CA PRO A 79 8.64 12.55 6.42
C PRO A 79 7.41 11.62 6.57
N VAL A 80 6.31 11.89 5.86
CA VAL A 80 5.09 11.07 5.91
C VAL A 80 5.34 9.60 5.51
N ILE A 81 6.17 9.36 4.50
CA ILE A 81 6.49 7.98 4.03
C ILE A 81 7.18 7.16 5.13
N GLN A 82 8.03 7.78 5.96
CA GLN A 82 8.68 7.10 7.07
C GLN A 82 7.70 6.81 8.22
N GLY A 83 6.73 7.70 8.45
CA GLY A 83 5.67 7.51 9.45
C GLY A 83 4.81 6.28 9.18
N GLY A 84 4.32 6.12 7.94
CA GLY A 84 3.52 4.96 7.55
C GLY A 84 4.28 3.63 7.72
N ALA A 85 5.55 3.58 7.30
CA ALA A 85 6.39 2.40 7.47
C ALA A 85 6.62 2.05 8.96
N ALA A 86 6.96 3.05 9.78
CA ALA A 86 7.18 2.84 11.21
C ALA A 86 5.93 2.33 11.96
N ILE A 87 4.74 2.74 11.54
CA ILE A 87 3.48 2.24 12.12
C ILE A 87 3.22 0.80 11.68
N MET A 88 3.43 0.48 10.41
CA MET A 88 3.33 -0.90 9.92
C MET A 88 4.30 -1.84 10.64
N ASP A 89 5.54 -1.41 10.90
CA ASP A 89 6.51 -2.19 11.66
C ASP A 89 6.04 -2.47 13.11
N ARG A 90 5.35 -1.50 13.74
CA ARG A 90 4.75 -1.68 15.07
C ARG A 90 3.55 -2.63 15.06
N ILE A 91 2.68 -2.51 14.05
CA ILE A 91 1.49 -3.36 13.89
C ILE A 91 1.92 -4.82 13.70
N PHE A 92 2.88 -5.06 12.82
CA PHE A 92 3.27 -6.42 12.43
C PHE A 92 4.34 -7.05 13.32
N LYS A 93 4.78 -6.36 14.40
CA LYS A 93 5.80 -6.80 15.38
C LYS A 93 6.90 -7.66 14.74
N SER A 94 7.96 -6.99 14.30
CA SER A 94 9.19 -7.65 13.85
C SER A 94 9.79 -8.59 14.89
#